data_AF-A0AAV8T378-F1
#
_entry.id   AF-A0AAV8T378-F1
#
_cell.length_a   1.000
_cell.length_b   1.000
_cell.length_c   1.000
_cell.angle_alpha   90.00
_cell.angle_beta   90.00
_cell.angle_gamma   90.00
#
_symmetry.space_group_name_H-M   'P 1'
#
loop_
_entity.id
_entity.type
_entity.pdbx_description
1 polymer ?
#
loop_
_entity_poly.entity_id
_entity_poly.type
_entity_poly.pdbx_seq_one_letter_code
_entity_poly.pdbx_strand_id
1 'polypeptide(L)'
;MSSGGLKSIVVAAVTQGVAEARARIFGHVLNPTGKKSAHKILRKKIIGDKVAQWYPHDIRKDDPLVMARLQQERLSKLEMYKRRGKGPPKKGQGKGAMKRNKGK
;
A
#
# COMPACT_ATOMS: atom_id res chain seq x y z
N MET A 1 29.48 -21.08 -56.19
CA MET A 1 29.20 -21.41 -54.77
C MET A 1 29.14 -20.12 -53.96
N SER A 2 28.01 -19.39 -53.95
CA SER A 2 27.82 -18.21 -53.05
C SER A 2 26.37 -17.72 -52.87
N SER A 3 25.36 -18.40 -53.43
CA SER A 3 23.96 -17.95 -53.44
C SER A 3 23.20 -18.12 -52.10
N GLY A 4 23.80 -18.80 -51.11
CA GLY A 4 23.17 -19.05 -49.81
C GLY A 4 23.15 -17.84 -48.86
N GLY A 5 24.17 -16.98 -48.93
CA GLY A 5 24.31 -15.84 -48.00
C GLY A 5 23.31 -14.70 -48.25
N LEU A 6 23.00 -14.40 -49.51
CA LEU A 6 21.99 -13.39 -49.86
C LEU A 6 20.59 -13.82 -49.40
N LYS A 7 20.24 -15.10 -49.62
CA LYS A 7 18.95 -15.64 -49.19
C LYS A 7 18.79 -15.58 -47.66
N SER A 8 19.82 -15.90 -46.90
CA SER A 8 19.75 -15.86 -45.44
C SER A 8 19.60 -14.44 -44.89
N ILE A 9 20.27 -13.45 -45.49
CA ILE A 9 20.14 -12.03 -45.12
C ILE A 9 18.72 -11.52 -45.38
N VAL A 10 18.14 -11.85 -46.54
CA VAL A 10 16.77 -11.43 -46.88
C VAL A 10 15.75 -12.06 -45.92
N VAL A 11 15.90 -13.35 -45.59
CA VAL A 11 15.03 -14.03 -44.62
C VAL A 11 15.15 -13.40 -43.22
N ALA A 12 16.37 -13.07 -42.78
CA ALA A 12 16.59 -12.38 -41.51
C ALA A 12 15.90 -10.99 -41.49
N ALA A 13 16.01 -10.22 -42.57
CA ALA A 13 15.35 -8.92 -42.68
C ALA A 13 13.82 -9.02 -42.65
N VAL A 14 13.23 -9.99 -43.38
CA VAL A 14 11.78 -10.21 -43.40
C VAL A 14 11.27 -10.60 -42.02
N THR A 15 11.93 -11.53 -41.33
CA THR A 15 11.52 -11.95 -39.97
C THR A 15 11.63 -10.82 -38.95
N GLN A 16 12.67 -10.00 -39.02
CA GLN A 16 12.79 -8.79 -38.19
C GLN A 16 11.67 -7.79 -38.49
N GLY A 17 11.39 -7.51 -39.76
CA GLY A 17 10.33 -6.58 -40.18
C GLY A 17 8.94 -7.02 -39.71
N VAL A 18 8.62 -8.32 -39.79
CA VAL A 18 7.36 -8.87 -39.27
C VAL A 18 7.27 -8.73 -37.75
N ALA A 19 8.36 -9.00 -37.02
CA ALA A 19 8.41 -8.85 -35.57
C ALA A 19 8.22 -7.38 -35.14
N GLU A 20 8.82 -6.44 -35.88
CA GLU A 20 8.63 -5.00 -35.69
C GLU A 20 7.21 -4.56 -35.99
N ALA A 21 6.63 -4.98 -37.12
CA ALA A 21 5.25 -4.66 -37.47
C ALA A 21 4.27 -5.14 -36.40
N ARG A 22 4.43 -6.39 -35.93
CA ARG A 22 3.67 -6.95 -34.82
C ARG A 22 3.81 -6.10 -33.55
N ALA A 23 5.04 -5.72 -33.20
CA ALA A 23 5.30 -4.94 -32.01
C ALA A 23 4.64 -3.56 -32.06
N ARG A 24 4.66 -2.91 -33.23
CA ARG A 24 3.99 -1.63 -33.48
C ARG A 24 2.47 -1.74 -33.39
N ILE A 25 1.88 -2.78 -33.97
CA ILE A 25 0.42 -2.99 -33.97
C ILE A 25 -0.11 -3.25 -32.55
N PHE A 26 0.58 -4.10 -31.77
CA PHE A 26 0.06 -4.56 -30.47
C PHE A 26 0.72 -3.87 -29.26
N GLY A 27 1.52 -2.83 -29.49
CA GLY A 27 2.23 -2.13 -28.42
C GLY A 27 3.22 -3.01 -27.64
N HIS A 28 3.83 -4.00 -28.30
CA HIS A 28 4.91 -4.78 -27.69
C HIS A 28 6.24 -4.03 -27.78
N VAL A 29 7.05 -4.12 -26.72
CA VAL A 29 8.41 -3.57 -26.71
C VAL A 29 9.39 -4.67 -27.11
N LEU A 30 10.16 -4.42 -28.18
CA LEU A 30 11.24 -5.30 -28.62
C LEU A 30 12.53 -5.01 -27.85
N ASN A 31 13.29 -6.06 -27.53
CA ASN A 31 14.58 -5.96 -26.83
C ASN A 31 15.64 -6.79 -27.58
N PRO A 32 16.20 -6.27 -28.68
CA PRO A 32 17.15 -7.02 -29.51
C PRO A 32 18.44 -7.37 -28.76
N THR A 33 18.84 -6.56 -27.76
CA THR A 33 20.05 -6.78 -26.97
C THR A 33 19.84 -7.79 -25.82
N GLY A 34 18.60 -8.15 -25.50
CA GLY A 34 18.27 -9.09 -24.40
C GLY A 34 18.64 -8.60 -22.99
N LYS A 35 19.11 -7.35 -22.84
CA LYS A 35 19.51 -6.78 -21.55
C LYS A 35 18.29 -6.50 -20.68
N LYS A 36 18.47 -6.50 -19.36
CA LYS A 36 17.38 -6.20 -18.42
C LYS A 36 16.85 -4.78 -18.66
N SER A 37 15.55 -4.67 -18.95
CA SER A 37 14.82 -3.41 -19.14
C SER A 37 13.86 -3.14 -17.99
N ALA A 38 13.51 -1.87 -17.76
CA ALA A 38 12.52 -1.44 -16.77
C ALA A 38 11.09 -1.92 -17.10
N HIS A 39 10.86 -2.50 -18.27
CA HIS A 39 9.55 -2.96 -18.74
C HIS A 39 8.86 -3.94 -17.75
N LYS A 40 9.63 -4.77 -17.03
CA LYS A 40 9.07 -5.65 -16.00
C LYS A 40 8.45 -4.88 -14.82
N ILE A 41 9.04 -3.74 -14.45
CA ILE A 41 8.54 -2.91 -13.36
C ILE A 41 7.30 -2.15 -13.83
N LEU A 42 7.36 -1.55 -15.03
CA LEU A 42 6.25 -0.76 -15.59
C LEU A 42 4.99 -1.59 -15.89
N ARG A 43 5.14 -2.88 -16.23
CA ARG A 43 4.01 -3.80 -16.43
C ARG A 43 3.31 -4.20 -15.13
N LYS A 44 3.95 -4.02 -13.97
CA LYS A 44 3.29 -4.34 -12.70
C LYS A 44 2.19 -3.33 -12.47
N LYS A 45 0.97 -3.83 -12.22
CA LYS A 45 -0.13 -2.98 -11.78
C LYS A 45 0.27 -2.30 -10.46
N ILE A 46 0.06 -0.99 -10.37
CA ILE A 46 0.24 -0.25 -9.12
C ILE A 46 -0.78 -0.79 -8.11
N ILE A 47 -0.31 -1.20 -6.93
CA ILE A 47 -1.14 -1.81 -5.87
C ILE A 47 -1.34 -0.82 -4.70
N GLY A 48 -0.76 0.39 -4.78
CA GLY A 48 -0.76 1.40 -3.71
C GLY A 48 -2.13 1.64 -3.09
N ASP A 49 -3.13 1.95 -3.92
CA ASP A 49 -4.50 2.23 -3.44
C ASP A 49 -5.12 1.05 -2.70
N LYS A 50 -4.93 -0.17 -3.22
CA LYS A 50 -5.42 -1.39 -2.58
C LYS A 50 -4.75 -1.66 -1.24
N VAL A 51 -3.45 -1.36 -1.14
CA VAL A 51 -2.70 -1.50 0.12
C VAL A 51 -3.12 -0.41 1.11
N ALA A 52 -3.33 0.83 0.65
CA ALA A 52 -3.77 1.94 1.48
C ALA A 52 -5.17 1.72 2.06
N GLN A 53 -6.07 1.12 1.27
CA GLN A 53 -7.44 0.77 1.67
C GLN A 53 -7.54 -0.57 2.41
N TRP A 54 -6.47 -0.99 3.09
CA TRP A 54 -6.46 -2.26 3.83
C TRP A 54 -7.55 -2.35 4.90
N TYR A 55 -7.79 -1.25 5.63
CA TYR A 55 -8.86 -1.18 6.62
C TYR A 55 -10.09 -0.45 6.02
N PRO A 56 -11.30 -1.03 6.15
CA PRO A 56 -12.52 -0.34 5.75
C PRO A 56 -12.73 0.97 6.52
N HIS A 57 -13.41 1.92 5.88
CA HIS A 57 -13.82 3.16 6.52
C HIS A 57 -14.87 2.91 7.61
N ASP A 58 -14.69 3.52 8.78
CA ASP A 58 -15.60 3.35 9.92
C ASP A 58 -16.69 4.44 9.89
N ILE A 59 -17.83 4.09 9.30
CA ILE A 59 -19.01 4.96 9.10
C ILE A 59 -19.53 5.53 10.43
N ARG A 60 -19.29 4.85 11.56
CA ARG A 60 -19.74 5.32 12.88
C ARG A 60 -19.10 6.63 13.30
N LYS A 61 -17.96 6.99 12.71
CA LYS A 61 -17.28 8.26 12.96
C LYS A 61 -17.92 9.44 12.24
N ASP A 62 -18.69 9.17 11.19
CA ASP A 62 -19.30 10.20 10.35
C ASP A 62 -20.65 10.66 10.91
N ASP A 63 -21.39 9.77 11.58
CA ASP A 63 -22.69 10.08 12.18
C ASP A 63 -22.54 10.84 13.52
N PRO A 64 -22.95 12.13 13.59
CA PRO A 64 -22.84 12.93 14.81
C PRO A 64 -23.62 12.36 15.99
N LEU A 65 -24.76 11.70 15.75
CA LEU A 65 -25.61 11.15 16.80
C LEU A 65 -24.97 9.92 17.45
N VAL A 66 -24.37 9.04 16.64
CA VAL A 66 -23.64 7.86 17.12
C VAL A 66 -22.41 8.29 17.92
N MET A 67 -21.66 9.27 17.42
CA MET A 67 -20.49 9.80 18.12
C MET A 67 -20.84 10.48 19.44
N ALA A 68 -21.90 11.29 19.46
CA ALA A 68 -22.38 11.95 20.68
C ALA A 68 -22.81 10.92 21.74
N ARG A 69 -23.56 9.89 21.34
CA ARG A 69 -24.00 8.81 22.24
C ARG A 69 -22.82 8.06 22.87
N LEU A 70 -21.87 7.59 22.05
CA LEU A 70 -20.68 6.87 22.53
C LEU A 70 -19.84 7.72 23.49
N GLN A 71 -19.71 9.02 23.20
CA GLN A 71 -19.01 9.95 24.07
C GLN A 71 -19.76 10.18 25.40
N GLN A 72 -21.09 10.29 25.36
CA GLN A 72 -21.92 10.44 26.56
C GLN A 72 -21.82 9.20 27.47
N GLU A 73 -21.90 8.00 26.90
CA GLU A 73 -21.71 6.74 27.63
C GLU A 73 -20.33 6.66 28.29
N ARG A 74 -19.28 7.05 27.55
CA ARG A 74 -17.91 7.12 28.06
C ARG A 74 -17.80 8.08 29.25
N LEU A 75 -18.41 9.26 29.16
CA LEU A 75 -18.39 10.26 30.23
C LEU A 75 -19.16 9.78 31.47
N SER A 76 -20.36 9.23 31.29
CA SER A 76 -21.19 8.67 32.36
C SER A 76 -20.46 7.55 33.12
N LYS A 77 -19.83 6.62 32.39
CA LYS A 77 -19.02 5.54 32.99
C LYS A 77 -17.84 6.08 33.79
N LEU A 78 -17.16 7.10 33.25
CA LEU A 78 -16.01 7.73 33.90
C LEU A 78 -16.43 8.49 35.17
N GLU A 79 -17.57 9.16 35.15
CA GLU A 79 -18.13 9.84 36.32
C GLU A 79 -18.47 8.84 37.44
N MET A 80 -19.16 7.75 37.09
CA MET A 80 -19.47 6.67 38.03
C MET A 80 -18.19 6.10 38.70
N TYR A 81 -17.12 5.88 37.93
CA TYR A 81 -15.85 5.42 38.51
C TYR A 81 -15.18 6.46 39.41
N LYS A 82 -15.23 7.74 39.04
CA LYS A 82 -14.74 8.83 39.88
C LYS A 82 -15.47 8.90 41.21
N ARG A 83 -16.80 8.77 41.21
CA ARG A 83 -17.63 8.73 42.43
C ARG A 83 -17.23 7.60 43.37
N ARG A 84 -16.83 6.44 42.82
CA ARG A 84 -16.37 5.28 43.60
C ARG A 84 -14.90 5.33 44.01
N GLY A 85 -14.16 6.39 43.67
CA GLY A 85 -12.71 6.49 43.88
C GLY A 85 -11.88 5.52 43.00
N LYS A 86 -12.50 4.90 42.00
CA LYS A 86 -11.87 3.96 41.05
C LYS A 86 -11.54 4.62 39.71
N GLY A 87 -11.53 5.95 39.67
CA GLY A 87 -11.14 6.71 38.49
C GLY A 87 -9.66 6.50 38.15
N PRO A 88 -9.27 6.64 36.88
CA PRO A 88 -7.86 6.60 36.51
C PRO A 88 -7.10 7.72 37.23
N PRO A 89 -5.91 7.44 37.80
CA PRO A 89 -5.10 8.46 38.45
C PRO A 89 -4.58 9.48 37.43
N LYS A 90 -4.17 10.67 37.91
CA LYS A 90 -3.52 11.67 37.07
C LYS A 90 -2.26 11.07 36.42
N LYS A 91 -2.07 11.35 35.13
CA LYS A 91 -0.88 10.89 34.38
C LYS A 91 0.40 11.27 35.15
N GLY A 92 1.30 10.31 35.34
CA GLY A 92 2.54 10.50 36.11
C GLY A 92 2.40 10.36 37.62
N GLN A 93 1.18 10.24 38.17
CA GLN A 93 0.92 10.07 39.61
C GLN A 93 0.38 8.67 39.95
N GLY A 94 0.57 7.71 39.05
CA GLY A 94 0.23 6.31 39.32
C GLY A 94 1.08 5.74 40.46
N LYS A 95 0.58 4.67 41.09
CA LYS A 95 1.24 4.00 42.22
C LYS A 95 2.73 3.66 41.95
N GLY A 96 3.08 3.28 40.72
CA GLY A 96 4.47 3.00 40.32
C GLY A 96 5.37 4.24 40.26
N ALA A 97 4.84 5.40 39.86
CA ALA A 97 5.61 6.65 39.81
C ALA A 97 5.88 7.22 41.22
N MET A 98 4.89 7.13 42.12
CA MET A 98 5.04 7.51 43.52
C MET A 98 6.07 6.66 44.26
N LYS A 99 6.13 5.34 43.98
CA LYS A 99 7.14 4.45 44.58
C LYS A 99 8.58 4.82 44.17
N ARG A 100 8.79 5.23 42.91
CA ARG A 100 10.12 5.63 42.40
C ARG A 100 10.65 6.92 43.04
N ASN A 101 9.78 7.87 43.38
CA ASN A 101 10.17 9.10 44.07
C ASN A 101 10.44 8.91 45.57
N LYS A 102 10.01 7.79 46.17
CA LYS A 102 10.13 7.56 47.62
C LYS A 102 11.47 6.93 48.04
N GLY A 103 12.26 6.44 47.09
CA GLY A 103 13.58 5.85 47.31
C GLY A 103 14.74 6.72 46.78
N LYS A 104 14.47 7.98 46.44
CA LYS A 104 15.46 9.02 46.18
C LYS A 104 15.46 10.00 47.33
#